data_AF-M4VIV9-F1
#
_entry.id   AF-M4VIV9-F1
#
_cell.length_a   1.000
_cell.length_b   1.000
_cell.length_c   1.000
_cell.angle_alpha   90.00
_cell.angle_beta   90.00
_cell.angle_gamma   90.00
#
_symmetry.space_group_name_H-M   'P 1'
#
loop_
_entity.id
_entity.type
_entity.pdbx_description
1 polymer ?
#
loop_
_entity_poly.entity_id
_entity_poly.type
_entity_poly.pdbx_seq_one_letter_code
_entity_poly.pdbx_strand_id
1 'polypeptide(L)'
;MADYTENGGKKPGDDQLKPLNLKEKTNKRASAVAISATGEPGDMPTISAAGRGKIAEQILQLAFANGVRVREDSALAEMLVALEVDSPIPTEAIMAVAEVLCYVYRANGEPNPFDAILNESEQEPGQDD
;
A
#
# COMPACT_ATOMS: atom_id res chain seq x y z
N MET A 1 -29.26 -61.44 42.59
CA MET A 1 -28.24 -62.14 41.81
C MET A 1 -28.97 -62.68 40.59
N ALA A 2 -28.83 -62.18 39.36
CA ALA A 2 -27.72 -61.51 38.67
C ALA A 2 -28.33 -60.35 37.82
N ASP A 3 -27.76 -59.14 37.88
CA ASP A 3 -26.73 -58.56 36.98
C ASP A 3 -27.34 -57.72 35.87
N TYR A 4 -27.05 -56.41 35.95
CA TYR A 4 -27.32 -55.42 34.93
C TYR A 4 -26.29 -55.59 33.80
N THR A 5 -26.75 -55.88 32.59
CA THR A 5 -25.99 -55.79 31.33
C THR A 5 -26.85 -54.98 30.36
N GLU A 6 -26.36 -54.14 29.47
CA GLU A 6 -25.05 -53.54 29.22
C GLU A 6 -25.38 -52.37 28.28
N ASN A 7 -24.76 -51.22 28.49
CA ASN A 7 -24.91 -50.04 27.64
C ASN A 7 -24.46 -50.37 26.21
N GLY A 8 -25.35 -50.24 25.23
CA GLY A 8 -24.98 -50.45 23.82
C GLY A 8 -25.84 -49.63 22.87
N GLY A 9 -25.24 -48.61 22.25
CA GLY A 9 -25.77 -48.00 21.03
C GLY A 9 -25.81 -46.48 20.96
N LYS A 10 -24.77 -45.76 21.38
CA LYS A 10 -24.50 -44.43 20.78
C LYS A 10 -24.25 -44.66 19.29
N LYS A 11 -25.15 -44.17 18.43
CA LYS A 11 -24.95 -44.16 16.98
C LYS A 11 -23.66 -43.38 16.66
N PRO A 12 -22.65 -43.99 16.02
CA PRO A 12 -21.54 -43.25 15.46
C PRO A 12 -22.01 -42.74 14.10
N GLY A 13 -22.42 -41.47 14.01
CA GLY A 13 -23.00 -41.00 12.75
C GLY A 13 -23.17 -39.49 12.58
N ASP A 14 -23.04 -38.69 13.63
CA ASP A 14 -23.30 -37.25 13.53
C ASP A 14 -22.02 -36.38 13.67
N ASP A 15 -20.84 -36.98 13.48
CA ASP A 15 -19.62 -36.20 13.24
C ASP A 15 -19.47 -35.96 11.73
N GLN A 16 -20.44 -35.24 11.17
CA GLN A 16 -20.21 -34.49 9.93
C GLN A 16 -19.17 -33.41 10.25
N LEU A 17 -17.90 -33.82 10.35
CA LEU A 17 -16.76 -32.96 10.15
C LEU A 17 -16.90 -32.43 8.72
N LYS A 18 -17.59 -31.29 8.62
CA LYS A 18 -17.57 -30.46 7.42
C LYS A 18 -16.08 -30.33 7.07
N PRO A 19 -15.64 -30.73 5.86
CA PRO A 19 -14.25 -30.51 5.51
C PRO A 19 -13.99 -29.02 5.70
N LEU A 20 -12.95 -28.70 6.47
CA LEU A 20 -12.38 -27.37 6.63
C LEU A 20 -11.88 -26.90 5.26
N ASN A 21 -12.80 -26.65 4.34
CA ASN A 21 -12.52 -26.05 3.05
C ASN A 21 -12.72 -24.55 3.19
N LEU A 22 -12.12 -23.97 4.22
CA LEU A 22 -11.74 -22.58 4.17
C LEU A 22 -10.32 -22.60 3.61
N LYS A 23 -10.20 -22.42 2.30
CA LYS A 23 -9.05 -21.73 1.75
C LYS A 23 -8.99 -20.40 2.50
N GLU A 24 -8.33 -20.38 3.66
CA GLU A 24 -7.66 -19.22 4.19
C GLU A 24 -6.50 -18.93 3.21
N LYS A 25 -6.86 -18.53 1.98
CA LYS A 25 -6.21 -17.35 1.45
C LYS A 25 -6.56 -16.31 2.50
N THR A 26 -5.62 -16.06 3.41
CA THR A 26 -5.45 -14.77 4.03
C THR A 26 -5.45 -13.77 2.88
N ASN A 27 -6.64 -13.40 2.42
CA ASN A 27 -6.86 -12.36 1.44
C ASN A 27 -6.46 -11.10 2.20
N LYS A 28 -5.15 -10.81 2.22
CA LYS A 28 -4.69 -9.45 2.42
C LYS A 28 -5.46 -8.66 1.37
N ARG A 29 -6.48 -7.95 1.84
CA ARG A 29 -7.33 -7.14 0.99
C ARG A 29 -6.37 -6.19 0.30
N ALA A 30 -6.47 -6.08 -1.04
CA ALA A 30 -5.60 -5.19 -1.79
C ALA A 30 -5.63 -3.78 -1.17
N SER A 31 -4.47 -3.15 -1.06
CA SER A 31 -4.33 -1.78 -0.56
C SER A 31 -3.89 -0.89 -1.72
N ALA A 32 -4.51 0.28 -1.85
CA ALA A 32 -4.11 1.27 -2.84
C ALA A 32 -4.11 2.66 -2.21
N VAL A 33 -3.16 3.47 -2.66
CA VAL A 33 -2.94 4.84 -2.21
C VAL A 33 -2.66 5.69 -3.44
N ALA A 34 -3.31 6.84 -3.54
CA ALA A 34 -3.02 7.87 -4.52
C ALA A 34 -2.23 9.00 -3.86
N ILE A 35 -1.20 9.47 -4.55
CA ILE A 35 -0.29 10.50 -4.08
C ILE A 35 -0.44 11.71 -4.99
N SER A 36 -0.56 12.89 -4.40
CA SER A 36 -0.58 14.18 -5.10
C SER A 36 0.72 14.92 -4.84
N ALA A 37 1.24 15.59 -5.87
CA ALA A 37 2.38 16.50 -5.78
C ALA A 37 2.15 17.62 -6.80
N THR A 38 2.35 18.87 -6.39
CA THR A 38 2.19 20.03 -7.29
C THR A 38 3.42 20.28 -8.16
N GLY A 39 4.57 19.75 -7.77
CA GLY A 39 5.85 19.98 -8.44
C GLY A 39 6.49 21.33 -8.09
N GLU A 40 5.86 22.13 -7.24
CA GLU A 40 6.42 23.41 -6.78
C GLU A 40 7.54 23.20 -5.76
N PRO A 41 8.61 24.01 -5.80
CA PRO A 41 9.69 23.95 -4.81
C PRO A 41 9.15 24.16 -3.39
N GLY A 42 9.42 23.19 -2.51
CA GLY A 42 8.98 23.24 -1.11
C GLY A 42 7.58 22.67 -0.83
N ASP A 43 6.83 22.25 -1.86
CA ASP A 43 5.58 21.54 -1.66
C ASP A 43 5.84 20.05 -1.37
N MET A 44 5.26 19.55 -0.27
CA MET A 44 5.43 18.16 0.14
C MET A 44 4.33 17.30 -0.48
N PRO A 45 4.66 16.11 -1.02
CA PRO A 45 3.64 15.21 -1.54
C PRO A 45 2.65 14.81 -0.43
N THR A 46 1.38 14.64 -0.80
CA THR A 46 0.29 14.31 0.12
C THR A 46 -0.52 13.11 -0.37
N ILE A 47 -1.25 12.49 0.55
CA ILE A 47 -2.17 11.40 0.26
C ILE A 47 -3.48 11.98 -0.29
N SER A 48 -3.81 11.78 -1.56
CA SER A 48 -5.09 12.24 -2.13
C SER A 48 -6.23 11.21 -2.02
N ALA A 49 -5.88 9.93 -1.92
CA ALA A 49 -6.83 8.85 -1.61
C ALA A 49 -6.11 7.65 -0.99
N ALA A 50 -6.79 6.92 -0.12
CA ALA A 50 -6.29 5.67 0.45
C ALA A 50 -7.45 4.70 0.69
N GLY A 51 -7.23 3.41 0.45
CA GLY A 51 -8.26 2.41 0.72
C GLY A 51 -7.78 0.97 0.63
N ARG A 52 -8.62 0.08 1.17
CA ARG A 52 -8.43 -1.38 1.13
C ARG A 52 -9.62 -2.08 0.49
N GLY A 53 -9.38 -3.26 -0.08
CA GLY A 53 -10.41 -4.08 -0.72
C GLY A 53 -11.12 -3.33 -1.84
N LYS A 54 -12.46 -3.24 -1.78
CA LYS A 54 -13.27 -2.57 -2.82
C LYS A 54 -12.88 -1.11 -3.06
N ILE A 55 -12.46 -0.38 -2.02
CA ILE A 55 -12.02 1.01 -2.19
C ILE A 55 -10.69 1.05 -2.95
N ALA A 56 -9.76 0.13 -2.66
CA ALA A 56 -8.52 0.01 -3.41
C ALA A 56 -8.78 -0.30 -4.89
N GLU A 57 -9.70 -1.22 -5.16
CA GLU A 57 -10.13 -1.56 -6.52
C GLU A 57 -10.68 -0.33 -7.27
N GLN A 58 -11.49 0.50 -6.59
CA GLN A 58 -12.03 1.74 -7.16
C GLN A 58 -10.94 2.79 -7.42
N ILE A 59 -9.99 2.97 -6.50
CA ILE A 59 -8.85 3.88 -6.68
C ILE A 59 -8.05 3.47 -7.92
N LEU A 60 -7.73 2.17 -8.04
CA LEU A 60 -6.99 1.63 -9.19
C LEU A 60 -7.79 1.81 -10.49
N GLN A 61 -9.09 1.52 -10.48
CA GLN A 61 -9.95 1.72 -11.64
C GLN A 61 -9.95 3.18 -12.12
N LEU A 62 -10.09 4.12 -11.19
CA LEU A 62 -10.03 5.55 -11.51
C LEU A 62 -8.65 5.97 -12.02
N ALA A 63 -7.57 5.47 -11.41
CA ALA A 63 -6.21 5.75 -11.85
C ALA A 63 -6.00 5.31 -13.31
N PHE A 64 -6.36 4.06 -13.64
CA PHE A 64 -6.26 3.55 -15.00
C PHE A 64 -7.15 4.30 -15.99
N ALA A 65 -8.39 4.64 -15.60
CA ALA A 65 -9.31 5.38 -16.46
C ALA A 65 -8.82 6.79 -16.79
N ASN A 66 -8.05 7.42 -15.91
CA ASN A 66 -7.51 8.77 -16.09
C ASN A 66 -6.04 8.78 -16.53
N GLY A 67 -5.45 7.62 -16.84
CA GLY A 67 -4.05 7.53 -17.25
C GLY A 67 -3.04 7.85 -16.15
N VAL A 68 -3.46 7.82 -14.88
CA VAL A 68 -2.56 7.97 -13.72
C VAL A 68 -1.66 6.73 -13.63
N ARG A 69 -0.35 6.95 -13.49
CA ARG A 69 0.63 5.87 -13.39
C ARG A 69 0.41 5.09 -12.08
N VAL A 70 0.42 3.76 -12.18
CA VAL A 70 0.29 2.86 -11.03
C VAL A 70 1.56 2.03 -10.88
N ARG A 71 2.11 1.98 -9.66
CA ARG A 71 3.21 1.09 -9.28
C ARG A 71 2.73 0.13 -8.21
N GLU A 72 3.12 -1.13 -8.32
CA GLU A 72 2.87 -2.13 -7.28
C GLU A 72 4.04 -2.13 -6.28
N ASP A 73 3.74 -1.78 -5.04
CA ASP A 73 4.63 -1.94 -3.89
C ASP A 73 3.78 -2.22 -2.64
N SER A 74 3.73 -3.50 -2.25
CA SER A 74 2.86 -3.92 -1.14
C SER A 74 3.29 -3.37 0.22
N ALA A 75 4.59 -3.16 0.45
CA ALA A 75 5.08 -2.66 1.73
C ALA A 75 4.79 -1.17 1.87
N LEU A 76 5.09 -0.40 0.83
CA LEU A 76 4.79 1.04 0.78
C LEU A 76 3.28 1.29 0.83
N ALA A 77 2.49 0.53 0.07
CA ALA A 77 1.03 0.67 0.07
C ALA A 77 0.44 0.38 1.46
N GLU A 78 0.88 -0.67 2.16
CA GLU A 78 0.39 -0.97 3.51
C GLU A 78 0.79 0.09 4.55
N MET A 79 1.97 0.68 4.40
CA MET A 79 2.42 1.77 5.27
C MET A 79 1.58 3.03 5.05
N LEU A 80 1.36 3.43 3.80
CA LEU A 80 0.69 4.69 3.46
C LEU A 80 -0.84 4.61 3.60
N VAL A 81 -1.45 3.44 3.42
CA VAL A 81 -2.92 3.29 3.48
C VAL A 81 -3.50 3.48 4.89
N ALA A 82 -2.64 3.50 5.92
CA ALA A 82 -3.04 3.80 7.29
C ALA A 82 -3.13 5.31 7.58
N LEU A 83 -2.67 6.16 6.66
CA LEU A 83 -2.65 7.61 6.79
C LEU A 83 -3.97 8.24 6.35
N GLU A 84 -4.24 9.44 6.85
CA GLU A 84 -5.42 10.22 6.47
C GLU A 84 -5.23 10.87 5.10
N VAL A 85 -6.33 11.11 4.39
CA VAL A 85 -6.31 11.93 3.18
C VAL A 85 -5.87 13.36 3.54
N ASP A 86 -5.17 14.00 2.62
CA ASP A 86 -4.53 15.31 2.74
C ASP A 86 -3.35 15.35 3.75
N SER A 87 -2.97 14.22 4.34
CA SER A 87 -1.79 14.14 5.18
C SER A 87 -0.49 14.13 4.35
N PRO A 88 0.60 14.76 4.85
CA PRO A 88 1.91 14.68 4.22
C PRO A 88 2.50 13.27 4.33
N ILE A 89 3.34 12.90 3.36
CA ILE A 89 4.07 11.63 3.38
C ILE A 89 5.06 11.60 4.58
N PRO A 90 5.06 10.53 5.40
CA PRO A 90 5.94 10.41 6.55
C PRO A 90 7.40 10.21 6.13
N THR A 91 8.34 10.66 6.95
CA THR A 91 9.79 10.66 6.65
C THR A 91 10.31 9.29 6.23
N GLU A 92 9.81 8.23 6.84
CA GLU A 92 10.15 6.83 6.56
C GLU A 92 9.75 6.39 5.15
N ALA A 93 8.77 7.07 4.54
CA ALA A 93 8.25 6.79 3.21
C ALA A 93 8.74 7.76 2.13
N ILE A 94 9.32 8.91 2.51
CA ILE A 94 9.71 9.98 1.58
C ILE A 94 10.60 9.44 0.45
N MET A 95 11.65 8.68 0.79
CA MET A 95 12.59 8.16 -0.22
C MET A 95 11.91 7.23 -1.22
N ALA A 96 11.03 6.34 -0.74
CA ALA A 96 10.31 5.40 -1.60
C ALA A 96 9.32 6.13 -2.52
N VAL A 97 8.60 7.13 -1.99
CA VAL A 97 7.70 7.97 -2.78
C VAL A 97 8.47 8.81 -3.80
N ALA A 98 9.59 9.40 -3.40
CA ALA A 98 10.46 10.17 -4.30
C ALA A 98 10.94 9.32 -5.47
N GLU A 99 11.34 8.06 -5.25
CA GLU A 99 11.72 7.14 -6.32
C GLU A 99 10.58 6.93 -7.33
N VAL A 100 9.35 6.76 -6.85
CA VAL A 100 8.16 6.65 -7.71
C VAL A 100 7.95 7.92 -8.52
N LEU A 101 8.00 9.08 -7.87
CA LEU A 101 7.78 10.37 -8.52
C LEU A 101 8.89 10.65 -9.55
N CYS A 102 10.16 10.44 -9.22
CA CYS A 102 11.27 10.58 -10.16
C CYS A 102 11.06 9.75 -11.42
N TYR A 103 10.60 8.50 -11.27
CA TYR A 103 10.26 7.67 -12.43
C TYR A 103 9.15 8.29 -13.28
N VAL A 104 8.09 8.81 -12.65
CA VAL A 104 6.96 9.45 -13.37
C VAL A 104 7.42 10.71 -14.11
N TYR A 105 8.11 11.64 -13.43
CA TYR A 105 8.62 12.88 -14.05
C TYR A 105 9.57 12.58 -15.22
N ARG A 106 10.52 11.65 -15.03
CA ARG A 106 11.44 11.23 -16.11
C ARG A 106 10.71 10.56 -17.27
N ALA A 107 9.71 9.74 -17.01
CA ALA A 107 8.90 9.11 -18.05
C ALA A 107 8.04 10.12 -18.82
N ASN A 108 7.69 11.25 -18.20
CA ASN A 108 6.97 12.35 -18.83
C ASN A 108 7.91 13.37 -19.53
N GLY A 109 9.24 13.26 -19.35
CA GLY A 109 10.20 14.23 -19.87
C GLY A 109 10.20 15.56 -19.12
N GLU A 110 9.65 15.57 -17.91
CA GLU A 110 9.54 16.75 -17.05
C GLU A 110 10.77 16.86 -16.13
N PRO A 111 11.17 18.09 -15.74
CA PRO A 111 12.25 18.28 -14.78
C PRO A 111 11.84 17.68 -13.44
N ASN A 112 12.68 16.78 -12.92
CA ASN A 112 12.46 16.16 -11.64
C ASN A 112 12.70 17.20 -10.53
N PRO A 113 11.68 17.56 -9.72
CA PRO A 113 11.84 18.57 -8.68
C PRO A 113 12.85 18.15 -7.60
N PHE A 114 13.13 16.85 -7.47
CA PHE A 114 14.13 16.33 -6.54
C PHE A 114 15.57 16.45 -7.05
N ASP A 115 15.81 16.68 -8.35
CA ASP A 115 17.18 16.85 -8.88
C ASP A 115 17.81 18.17 -8.40
N ALA A 116 17.01 19.22 -8.21
CA ALA A 116 17.49 20.53 -7.73
C ALA A 116 18.08 20.43 -6.31
N ILE A 117 17.41 19.66 -5.42
CA ILE A 117 17.83 19.45 -4.03
C ILE A 117 19.17 18.68 -3.96
N LEU A 118 19.39 17.73 -4.89
CA LEU A 118 20.62 16.95 -4.93
C LEU A 118 21.80 17.76 -5.49
N ASN A 119 21.55 18.63 -6.48
CA ASN A 119 22.58 19.44 -7.13
C ASN A 119 23.03 20.65 -6.28
N GLU A 120 22.24 21.13 -5.31
CA GLU A 120 22.61 22.24 -4.43
C GLU A 120 23.66 21.87 -3.36
N SER A 121 24.00 20.59 -3.19
CA SER A 121 25.03 20.15 -2.24
C SER A 121 26.48 20.33 -2.75
N GLU A 122 26.68 20.81 -3.99
CA GLU A 122 28.02 20.96 -4.61
C GLU A 122 28.55 22.40 -4.66
N GLN A 123 27.86 23.39 -4.07
CA GLN A 123 28.44 24.74 -3.90
C GLN A 123 29.16 24.82 -2.56
N GLU A 124 30.41 24.36 -2.54
CA GLU A 124 31.37 24.75 -1.50
C GLU A 124 31.47 26.29 -1.49
N PRO A 125 31.22 26.97 -0.36
CA PRO A 125 31.50 28.40 -0.26
C PRO A 125 32.99 28.62 -0.52
N GLY A 126 33.26 29.51 -1.46
CA GLY A 126 34.59 29.80 -1.99
C GLY A 126 35.66 29.94 -0.91
N GLN A 127 36.83 29.39 -1.22
CA GLN A 127 38.11 29.82 -0.68
C GLN A 127 38.25 31.32 -0.93
N ASP A 128 38.09 32.12 0.12
CA ASP A 128 38.55 33.50 0.13
C ASP A 128 40.07 33.47 0.43
N ASP A 129 40.87 33.78 -0.60
CA ASP A 129 42.32 33.99 -0.58
C ASP A 129 42.76 35.20 0.28
#